data_AF-A0A2K8KMW6-F1
#
_entry.id   AF-A0A2K8KMW6-F1
#
_cell.length_a   1.000
_cell.length_b   1.000
_cell.length_c   1.000
_cell.angle_alpha   90.00
_cell.angle_beta   90.00
_cell.angle_gamma   90.00
#
_symmetry.space_group_name_H-M   'P 1'
#
loop_
_entity.id
_entity.type
_entity.pdbx_description
1 polymer ?
#
loop_
_entity_poly.entity_id
_entity_poly.type
_entity_poly.pdbx_seq_one_letter_code
_entity_poly.pdbx_strand_id
1 'polypeptide(L)'
;MKKYVPDISQHAALCAANYVRLERLLRDLSDAHYQFSWQDNGGHQIDVDIHVTERFKYTTTLQLVKQAHAIPAPMDRVELTVRMYSDARLAEVVGISQGQQLAGVYRYPNEQMYQIDEKQQVNRYLAEWLGHLLTHGTVRELWVPK
;
A
#
# COMPACT_ATOMS: atom_id res chain seq x y z
N MET A 1 3.75 11.27 -31.88
CA MET A 1 3.82 10.87 -30.46
C MET A 1 3.43 12.07 -29.60
N LYS A 2 2.33 12.00 -28.84
CA LYS A 2 1.98 13.04 -27.86
C LYS A 2 2.92 12.88 -26.66
N LYS A 3 3.65 13.94 -26.30
CA LYS A 3 4.41 14.00 -25.04
C LYS A 3 3.41 13.90 -23.89
N TYR A 4 3.54 12.86 -23.07
CA TYR A 4 2.80 12.74 -21.82
C TYR A 4 3.29 13.81 -20.85
N VAL A 5 2.39 14.64 -20.36
CA VAL A 5 2.68 15.65 -19.34
C VAL A 5 2.18 15.08 -18.02
N PRO A 6 3.05 14.85 -17.02
CA PRO A 6 2.64 14.37 -15.72
C PRO A 6 1.55 15.27 -15.11
N ASP A 7 0.39 14.70 -14.81
CA ASP A 7 -0.65 15.39 -14.06
C ASP A 7 -0.31 15.33 -12.56
N ILE A 8 0.50 16.31 -12.12
CA ILE A 8 0.94 16.44 -10.73
C ILE A 8 -0.27 16.56 -9.79
N SER A 9 -1.35 17.20 -10.24
CA SER A 9 -2.58 17.34 -9.47
C SER A 9 -3.28 15.99 -9.27
N GLN A 10 -3.30 15.14 -10.30
CA GLN A 10 -3.87 13.80 -10.20
C GLN A 10 -3.08 12.90 -9.23
N HIS A 11 -1.75 12.96 -9.24
CA HIS A 11 -0.94 12.20 -8.29
C HIS A 11 -1.14 12.67 -6.85
N ALA A 12 -1.16 13.99 -6.61
CA ALA A 12 -1.42 14.55 -5.29
C ALA A 12 -2.82 14.15 -4.76
N ALA A 13 -3.84 14.20 -5.62
CA ALA A 13 -5.20 13.79 -5.28
C ALA A 13 -5.28 12.30 -4.92
N LEU A 14 -4.55 11.44 -5.63
CA LEU A 14 -4.45 10.01 -5.33
C LEU A 14 -3.82 9.76 -3.96
N CYS A 15 -2.69 10.42 -3.67
CA CYS A 15 -2.01 10.29 -2.39
C CYS A 15 -2.86 10.82 -1.22
N ALA A 16 -3.59 11.92 -1.41
CA ALA A 16 -4.54 12.43 -0.42
C ALA A 16 -5.69 11.45 -0.17
N ALA A 17 -6.24 10.86 -1.23
CA ALA A 17 -7.28 9.84 -1.10
C ALA A 17 -6.78 8.58 -0.37
N ASN A 18 -5.54 8.16 -0.63
CA ASN A 18 -4.91 7.04 0.09
C ASN A 18 -4.73 7.34 1.57
N TYR A 19 -4.35 8.57 1.94
CA TYR A 19 -4.25 9.00 3.33
C TYR A 19 -5.58 8.83 4.06
N VAL A 20 -6.67 9.35 3.48
CA VAL A 20 -8.01 9.25 4.07
C VAL A 20 -8.46 7.80 4.21
N ARG A 21 -8.16 6.94 3.22
CA ARG A 21 -8.49 5.50 3.30
C ARG A 21 -7.75 4.81 4.44
N LEU A 22 -6.45 5.08 4.61
CA LEU A 22 -5.64 4.52 5.69
C LEU A 22 -6.10 5.04 7.06
N GLU A 23 -6.37 6.34 7.18
CA GLU A 23 -6.90 6.95 8.41
C GLU A 23 -8.23 6.30 8.83
N ARG A 24 -9.14 6.05 7.88
CA ARG A 24 -10.41 5.35 8.12
C ARG A 24 -10.20 3.89 8.53
N LEU A 25 -9.26 3.20 7.91
CA LEU A 25 -9.00 1.79 8.15
C LEU A 25 -8.33 1.56 9.52
N LEU A 26 -7.39 2.43 9.88
CA LEU A 26 -6.50 2.24 11.02
C LEU A 26 -6.92 3.00 12.28
N ARG A 27 -8.07 3.71 12.26
CA ARG A 27 -8.72 4.40 13.40
C ARG A 27 -7.72 5.04 14.36
N ASP A 28 -7.15 6.17 13.96
CA ASP A 28 -6.13 6.95 14.69
C ASP A 28 -4.76 6.28 14.83
N LEU A 29 -4.52 5.18 14.12
CA LEU A 29 -3.27 4.42 14.20
C LEU A 29 -2.95 4.08 15.68
N SER A 30 -3.90 3.68 16.51
CA SER A 30 -3.63 3.39 17.93
C SER A 30 -2.73 2.18 18.13
N ASP A 31 -2.93 1.15 17.31
CA ASP A 31 -2.23 -0.12 17.38
C ASP A 31 -0.99 -0.15 16.49
N ALA A 32 -0.06 -1.04 16.82
CA ALA A 32 1.16 -1.29 16.04
C ALA A 32 0.93 -2.27 14.89
N HIS A 33 -0.14 -3.05 14.93
CA HIS A 33 -0.43 -4.12 13.97
C HIS A 33 -1.94 -4.26 13.77
N TYR A 34 -2.35 -4.42 12.52
CA TYR A 34 -3.74 -4.62 12.11
C TYR A 34 -3.79 -5.78 11.15
N GLN A 35 -4.82 -6.61 11.32
CA GLN A 35 -5.08 -7.74 10.44
C GLN A 35 -6.47 -7.63 9.84
N PHE A 36 -6.53 -7.85 8.55
CA PHE A 36 -7.76 -7.88 7.82
C PHE A 36 -7.80 -9.08 6.88
N SER A 37 -8.99 -9.42 6.42
CA SER A 37 -9.14 -10.39 5.35
C SER A 37 -10.38 -10.14 4.52
N TRP A 38 -10.37 -10.65 3.29
CA TRP A 38 -11.57 -10.75 2.45
C TRP A 38 -11.49 -12.00 1.57
N GLN A 39 -12.59 -12.33 0.89
CA GLN A 39 -12.63 -13.38 -0.12
C GLN A 39 -12.61 -12.78 -1.53
N ASP A 40 -11.72 -13.27 -2.39
CA ASP A 40 -11.72 -12.91 -3.80
C ASP A 40 -12.99 -13.45 -4.52
N ASN A 41 -13.14 -13.13 -5.80
CA ASN A 41 -14.30 -13.55 -6.58
C ASN A 41 -14.41 -15.09 -6.72
N GLY A 42 -13.32 -15.83 -6.49
CA GLY A 42 -13.29 -17.30 -6.46
C GLY A 42 -13.57 -17.89 -5.08
N GLY A 43 -13.86 -17.06 -4.07
CA GLY A 43 -14.05 -17.50 -2.69
C GLY A 43 -12.75 -17.78 -1.95
N HIS A 44 -11.60 -17.45 -2.54
CA HIS A 44 -10.31 -17.69 -1.91
C HIS A 44 -9.97 -16.58 -0.91
N GLN A 45 -9.43 -16.99 0.23
CA GLN A 45 -9.03 -16.08 1.29
C GLN A 45 -7.83 -15.22 0.86
N ILE A 46 -7.96 -13.91 1.04
CA ILE A 46 -6.87 -12.95 1.01
C ILE A 46 -6.70 -12.38 2.41
N ASP A 47 -5.49 -12.46 2.95
CA ASP A 47 -5.14 -11.87 4.23
C ASP A 47 -4.28 -10.61 4.01
N VAL A 48 -4.50 -9.61 4.86
CA VAL A 48 -3.75 -8.36 4.86
C VAL A 48 -3.25 -8.03 6.25
N ASP A 49 -1.95 -7.85 6.36
CA ASP A 49 -1.28 -7.38 7.56
C ASP A 49 -0.78 -5.96 7.35
N ILE A 50 -1.06 -5.07 8.30
CA ILE A 50 -0.54 -3.70 8.31
C ILE A 50 0.22 -3.49 9.61
N HIS A 51 1.52 -3.25 9.50
CA HIS A 51 2.40 -2.96 10.63
C HIS A 51 2.84 -1.51 10.60
N VAL A 52 2.88 -0.89 11.76
CA VAL A 52 3.47 0.44 11.92
C VAL A 52 4.93 0.26 12.30
N THR A 53 5.84 0.50 11.36
CA THR A 53 7.28 0.24 11.58
C THR A 53 8.02 1.43 12.18
N GLU A 54 7.56 2.65 11.90
CA GLU A 54 8.17 3.87 12.42
C GLU A 54 7.11 4.95 12.65
N ARG A 55 7.28 5.74 13.72
CA ARG A 55 6.45 6.91 14.02
C ARG A 55 7.32 8.09 14.42
N PHE A 56 7.21 9.16 13.64
CA PHE A 56 7.69 10.49 13.94
C PHE A 56 6.50 11.44 14.10
N LYS A 57 6.76 12.67 14.57
CA LYS A 57 5.72 13.67 14.86
C LYS A 57 4.73 13.89 13.69
N TYR A 58 5.24 13.94 12.45
CA TYR A 58 4.43 14.20 11.26
C TYR A 58 4.49 13.09 10.21
N THR A 59 5.20 12.00 10.50
CA THR A 59 5.47 10.96 9.52
C THR A 59 5.32 9.58 10.16
N THR A 60 4.50 8.72 9.57
CA THR A 60 4.36 7.32 9.99
C THR A 60 4.72 6.41 8.81
N THR A 61 5.59 5.43 9.04
CA THR A 61 5.91 4.40 8.05
C THR A 61 5.10 3.14 8.37
N LEU A 62 4.43 2.61 7.35
CA LEU A 62 3.65 1.38 7.40
C LEU A 62 4.26 0.32 6.49
N GLN A 63 4.20 -0.92 6.94
CA GLN A 63 4.47 -2.13 6.16
C GLN A 63 3.14 -2.85 5.91
N LEU A 64 2.71 -2.92 4.66
CA LEU A 64 1.46 -3.59 4.25
C LEU A 64 1.82 -4.87 3.52
N VAL A 65 1.35 -6.01 4.01
CA VAL A 65 1.57 -7.32 3.39
C VAL A 65 0.23 -7.88 2.94
N LYS A 66 0.12 -8.23 1.66
CA LYS A 66 -0.98 -9.00 1.08
C LYS A 66 -0.54 -10.44 0.91
N GLN A 67 -1.36 -11.37 1.38
CA GLN A 67 -1.17 -12.80 1.18
C GLN A 67 -2.40 -13.39 0.46
N ALA A 68 -2.18 -13.92 -0.74
CA ALA A 68 -3.21 -14.52 -1.59
C ALA A 68 -3.03 -16.04 -1.64
N HIS A 69 -3.72 -16.77 -0.77
CA HIS A 69 -3.49 -18.21 -0.54
C HIS A 69 -3.80 -19.12 -1.73
N ALA A 70 -4.58 -18.65 -2.71
CA ALA A 70 -4.86 -19.40 -3.94
C ALA A 70 -3.78 -19.27 -5.01
N ILE A 71 -2.82 -18.37 -4.84
CA ILE A 71 -1.70 -18.18 -5.76
C ILE A 71 -0.51 -19.02 -5.25
N PRO A 72 0.27 -19.66 -6.14
CA PRO A 72 1.50 -20.33 -5.72
C PRO A 72 2.60 -19.34 -5.30
N ALA A 73 3.38 -19.72 -4.29
CA ALA A 73 4.59 -19.01 -3.94
C ALA A 73 5.60 -18.98 -5.10
N PRO A 74 6.35 -17.88 -5.29
CA PRO A 74 6.42 -16.68 -4.44
C PRO A 74 5.48 -15.54 -4.87
N MET A 75 4.54 -15.78 -5.79
CA MET A 75 3.67 -14.75 -6.38
C MET A 75 2.45 -14.42 -5.52
N ASP A 76 2.26 -15.20 -4.46
CA ASP A 76 1.19 -15.12 -3.48
C ASP A 76 1.32 -13.94 -2.52
N ARG A 77 2.52 -13.35 -2.44
CA ARG A 77 2.83 -12.30 -1.47
C ARG A 77 3.25 -10.99 -2.13
N VAL A 78 2.61 -9.90 -1.70
CA VAL A 78 2.99 -8.53 -2.07
C VAL A 78 3.20 -7.72 -0.81
N GLU A 79 4.33 -7.02 -0.71
CA GLU A 79 4.66 -6.17 0.42
C GLU A 79 4.91 -4.73 -0.07
N LEU A 80 4.21 -3.76 0.55
CA LEU A 80 4.36 -2.34 0.26
C LEU A 80 4.83 -1.60 1.51
N THR A 81 5.86 -0.78 1.36
CA THR A 81 6.21 0.22 2.36
C THR A 81 5.48 1.51 2.01
N VAL A 82 4.63 1.99 2.91
CA VAL A 82 3.81 3.19 2.72
C VAL A 82 4.23 4.24 3.74
N ARG A 83 4.38 5.49 3.32
CA ARG A 83 4.63 6.61 4.22
C ARG A 83 3.42 7.52 4.26
N MET A 84 2.94 7.80 5.46
CA MET A 84 1.88 8.76 5.73
C MET A 84 2.48 10.04 6.32
N TYR A 85 2.17 11.18 5.71
CA TYR A 85 2.52 12.51 6.18
C TYR A 85 1.26 13.20 6.73
N SER A 86 1.23 13.47 8.03
CA SER A 86 0.02 13.98 8.69
C SER A 86 -0.19 15.48 8.50
N ASP A 87 0.88 16.24 8.30
CA ASP A 87 0.86 17.67 8.00
C ASP A 87 0.31 17.96 6.59
N ALA A 88 0.79 17.21 5.59
CA ALA A 88 0.33 17.32 4.21
C ALA A 88 -0.96 16.50 3.94
N ARG A 89 -1.34 15.61 4.86
CA ARG A 89 -2.41 14.60 4.70
C ARG A 89 -2.25 13.78 3.41
N LEU A 90 -1.04 13.31 3.17
CA LEU A 90 -0.69 12.50 2.00
C LEU A 90 -0.16 11.13 2.43
N ALA A 91 -0.53 10.09 1.67
CA ALA A 91 0.07 8.78 1.82
C ALA A 91 0.58 8.28 0.47
N GLU A 92 1.82 7.83 0.44
CA GLU A 92 2.46 7.32 -0.77
C GLU A 92 3.19 5.99 -0.52
N VAL A 93 3.22 5.14 -1.54
CA VAL A 93 4.09 3.96 -1.54
C VAL A 93 5.53 4.39 -1.80
N VAL A 94 6.43 4.09 -0.85
CA VAL A 94 7.87 4.39 -0.93
C VAL A 94 8.72 3.17 -1.24
N GLY A 95 8.16 1.95 -1.15
CA GLY A 95 8.83 0.70 -1.49
C GLY A 95 7.84 -0.42 -1.83
N ILE A 96 8.29 -1.37 -2.65
CA ILE A 96 7.55 -2.58 -3.01
C ILE A 96 8.51 -3.78 -3.04
N SER A 97 8.09 -4.88 -2.42
CA SER A 97 8.79 -6.17 -2.43
C SER A 97 7.77 -7.24 -2.82
N GLN A 98 8.01 -7.97 -3.91
CA GLN A 98 7.08 -8.99 -4.43
C GLN A 98 7.74 -10.37 -4.47
N GLY A 99 8.10 -11.00 -3.34
CA GLY A 99 8.57 -12.40 -3.29
C GLY A 99 9.78 -12.79 -4.20
N GLN A 100 10.30 -11.83 -4.96
CA GLN A 100 11.42 -11.83 -5.86
C GLN A 100 12.05 -10.45 -5.70
N GLN A 101 13.37 -10.46 -5.63
CA GLN A 101 14.22 -9.30 -5.45
C GLN A 101 14.01 -8.35 -6.64
N LEU A 102 13.17 -7.33 -6.48
CA LEU A 102 13.25 -6.16 -7.35
C LEU A 102 14.62 -5.54 -7.08
N ALA A 103 15.50 -5.60 -8.08
CA ALA A 103 16.85 -5.09 -8.00
C ALA A 103 16.82 -3.67 -7.42
N GLY A 104 17.26 -3.56 -6.17
CA GLY A 104 17.47 -2.30 -5.51
C GLY A 104 18.49 -1.49 -6.31
N VAL A 105 18.21 -0.20 -6.44
CA VAL A 105 19.01 0.80 -7.16
C VAL A 105 18.77 0.82 -8.68
N TYR A 106 17.75 1.58 -9.10
CA TYR A 106 17.77 2.19 -10.44
C TYR A 106 18.44 3.56 -10.34
N ARG A 107 19.70 3.61 -10.80
CA ARG A 107 20.53 4.82 -10.85
C ARG A 107 19.80 5.93 -11.62
N TYR A 108 19.84 7.13 -11.06
CA TYR A 108 19.59 8.37 -11.79
C TYR A 108 20.76 8.65 -12.75
N PRO A 109 20.51 9.17 -13.96
CA PRO A 109 19.23 9.60 -14.55
C PRO A 109 18.59 8.55 -15.48
N ASN A 110 17.25 8.51 -15.55
CA ASN A 110 16.48 7.64 -16.45
C ASN A 110 15.94 8.45 -17.64
N GLU A 111 16.50 8.27 -18.84
CA GLU A 111 16.29 9.13 -20.03
C GLU A 111 14.88 9.06 -20.66
N GLN A 112 13.98 8.22 -20.15
CA GLN A 112 12.65 7.97 -20.75
C GLN A 112 11.44 8.24 -19.81
N MET A 113 11.63 8.92 -18.67
CA MET A 113 10.56 9.31 -17.73
C MET A 113 9.72 8.16 -17.10
N TYR A 114 10.12 6.89 -17.24
CA TYR A 114 9.40 5.72 -16.68
C TYR A 114 9.11 5.79 -15.17
N GLN A 115 9.96 6.48 -14.39
CA GLN A 115 9.88 6.53 -12.93
C GLN A 115 8.59 7.18 -12.40
N ILE A 116 8.02 8.15 -13.13
CA ILE A 116 6.79 8.83 -12.70
C ILE A 116 5.58 7.91 -12.89
N ASP A 117 5.53 7.18 -14.01
CA ASP A 117 4.43 6.29 -14.33
C ASP A 117 4.39 5.08 -13.39
N GLU A 118 5.55 4.50 -13.06
CA GLU A 118 5.68 3.44 -12.06
C GLU A 118 5.19 3.89 -10.68
N LYS A 119 5.63 5.07 -10.21
CA LYS A 119 5.19 5.63 -8.93
C LYS A 119 3.67 5.84 -8.90
N GLN A 120 3.11 6.38 -9.98
CA GLN A 120 1.65 6.53 -10.08
C GLN A 120 0.92 5.20 -10.14
N GLN A 121 1.45 4.20 -10.85
CA GLN A 121 0.85 2.88 -10.95
C GLN A 121 0.83 2.17 -9.59
N VAL A 122 1.93 2.22 -8.84
CA VAL A 122 2.02 1.59 -7.52
C VAL A 122 1.09 2.29 -6.51
N ASN A 123 0.95 3.62 -6.56
CA ASN A 123 -0.01 4.34 -5.71
C ASN A 123 -1.47 4.08 -6.10
N ARG A 124 -1.74 3.82 -7.39
CA ARG A 124 -3.07 3.38 -7.86
C ARG A 124 -3.39 1.98 -7.36
N TYR A 125 -2.41 1.07 -7.42
CA TYR A 125 -2.54 -0.26 -6.85
C TYR A 125 -2.86 -0.22 -5.34
N LEU A 126 -2.18 0.63 -4.57
CA LEU A 126 -2.53 0.86 -3.17
C LEU A 126 -3.97 1.37 -3.02
N ALA A 127 -4.40 2.32 -3.86
CA ALA A 127 -5.76 2.87 -3.80
C ALA A 127 -6.84 1.82 -4.03
N GLU A 128 -6.64 0.93 -5.01
CA GLU A 128 -7.52 -0.19 -5.30
C GLU A 128 -7.54 -1.16 -4.12
N TRP A 129 -6.37 -1.52 -3.59
CA TRP A 129 -6.26 -2.44 -2.47
C TRP A 129 -7.01 -1.93 -1.23
N LEU A 130 -6.80 -0.67 -0.85
CA LEU A 130 -7.50 -0.03 0.26
C LEU A 130 -9.00 0.14 0.00
N GLY A 131 -9.39 0.46 -1.24
CA GLY A 131 -10.79 0.58 -1.63
C GLY A 131 -11.54 -0.75 -1.51
N HIS A 132 -10.95 -1.83 -2.00
CA HIS A 132 -11.48 -3.18 -1.83
C HIS A 132 -11.55 -3.56 -0.36
N LEU A 133 -10.49 -3.30 0.40
CA LEU A 133 -10.44 -3.64 1.82
C LEU A 133 -11.50 -2.89 2.64
N LEU A 134 -11.74 -1.61 2.36
CA LEU A 134 -12.79 -0.85 3.02
C LEU A 134 -14.21 -1.32 2.67
N THR A 135 -14.39 -2.00 1.53
CA THR A 135 -15.72 -2.42 1.04
C THR A 135 -16.04 -3.86 1.43
N HIS A 136 -15.05 -4.75 1.40
CA HIS A 136 -15.24 -6.19 1.57
C HIS A 136 -14.42 -6.77 2.74
N GLY A 137 -13.50 -6.01 3.31
CA GLY A 137 -12.62 -6.46 4.37
C GLY A 137 -13.33 -6.62 5.71
N THR A 138 -12.95 -7.65 6.44
CA THR A 138 -13.30 -7.85 7.85
C THR A 138 -12.05 -7.78 8.71
N VAL A 139 -12.16 -7.20 9.91
CA VAL A 139 -11.08 -7.21 10.90
C VAL A 139 -10.89 -8.65 11.38
N ARG A 140 -9.64 -9.11 11.42
CA ARG A 140 -9.27 -10.33 12.13
C ARG A 140 -8.81 -9.96 13.53
N GLU A 141 -9.58 -10.34 14.54
CA GLU A 141 -9.08 -10.35 15.91
C GLU A 141 -8.12 -11.53 16.06
N LEU A 142 -6.87 -11.25 16.40
CA LEU A 142 -5.94 -12.29 16.82
C LEU A 142 -6.41 -12.83 18.18
N TRP A 143 -6.74 -14.11 18.22
CA TRP A 143 -6.87 -14.80 19.49
C TRP A 143 -5.49 -14.79 20.19
N VAL A 144 -5.38 -14.05 21.28
CA VAL A 144 -4.20 -14.05 22.15
C VAL A 144 -4.46 -15.05 23.29
N PRO A 145 -3.75 -16.18 23.38
CA PRO A 145 -3.84 -17.05 24.55
C PRO A 145 -3.44 -16.27 25.80
N LYS A 146 -4.23 -16.39 26.86
CA LYS A 146 -3.86 -15.94 28.21
C LYS A 146 -2.89 -16.92 28.86
#